data_AF-A0A1G0KP09-F1
#
_entry.id   AF-A0A1G0KP09-F1
#
_cell.length_a   1.000
_cell.length_b   1.000
_cell.length_c   1.000
_cell.angle_alpha   90.00
_cell.angle_beta   90.00
_cell.angle_gamma   90.00
#
_symmetry.space_group_name_H-M   'P 1'
#
loop_
_entity.id
_entity.type
_entity.pdbx_description
1 polymer ?
#
loop_
_entity_poly.entity_id
_entity_poly.type
_entity_poly.pdbx_seq_one_letter_code
_entity_poly.pdbx_strand_id
1 'polypeptide(L)'
;MKLPGGGICIVETKGLADLDVPLKMARLRQWCEDINRIQPDVEYDFVYVDGEGFEKYRPSSFRQLVVGFSRNTPGRPKCFLPP
;
A
#
# COMPACT_ATOMS: atom_id res chain seq x y z
N MET A 1 1.79 2.70 -9.89
CA MET A 1 3.14 3.28 -10.12
C MET A 1 4.12 2.16 -10.40
N LYS A 2 5.00 2.28 -11.40
CA LYS A 2 5.97 1.24 -11.74
C LYS A 2 7.18 1.31 -10.81
N LEU A 3 7.57 0.18 -10.23
CA LEU A 3 8.74 0.04 -9.38
C LEU A 3 10.00 -0.24 -10.22
N PRO A 4 11.19 0.14 -9.72
CA PRO A 4 12.44 -0.37 -10.26
C PRO A 4 12.41 -1.91 -10.26
N GLY A 5 12.75 -2.54 -11.37
CA GLY A 5 12.65 -4.00 -11.52
C GLY A 5 11.33 -4.52 -12.12
N GLY A 6 10.39 -3.63 -12.46
CA GLY A 6 9.24 -3.98 -13.31
C GLY A 6 7.90 -4.18 -12.60
N GLY A 7 7.88 -4.29 -11.27
CA GLY A 7 6.65 -4.43 -10.48
C GLY A 7 5.74 -3.20 -10.53
N ILE A 8 4.49 -3.37 -10.09
CA ILE A 8 3.48 -2.30 -10.04
C ILE A 8 2.96 -2.16 -8.60
N CYS A 9 3.07 -0.95 -8.06
CA CYS A 9 2.54 -0.61 -6.74
C CYS A 9 1.35 0.35 -6.87
N ILE A 10 0.23 0.00 -6.24
CA ILE A 10 -0.98 0.83 -6.14
C ILE A 10 -0.91 1.61 -4.82
N VAL A 11 -0.98 2.94 -4.89
CA VAL A 11 -1.00 3.78 -3.69
C VAL A 11 -2.42 4.26 -3.47
N GLU A 12 -3.03 3.81 -2.38
CA GLU A 12 -4.31 4.35 -1.92
C GLU A 12 -4.03 5.40 -0.84
N THR A 13 -4.39 6.65 -1.12
CA THR A 13 -4.32 7.74 -0.14
C THR A 13 -5.69 7.98 0.47
N LYS A 14 -5.72 8.26 1.77
CA LYS A 14 -6.97 8.53 2.48
C LYS A 14 -7.04 9.97 2.97
N GLY A 15 -8.06 10.69 2.50
CA GLY A 15 -8.43 12.01 3.01
C GLY A 15 -9.34 11.96 4.24
N LEU A 16 -10.40 11.14 4.21
CA LEU A 16 -11.36 10.99 5.33
C LEU A 16 -11.65 9.51 5.61
N ALA A 17 -11.80 9.16 6.89
CA ALA A 17 -12.12 7.81 7.33
C ALA A 17 -13.60 7.46 7.33
N ASP A 18 -14.06 6.93 6.19
CA ASP A 18 -15.31 6.20 6.12
C ASP A 18 -15.18 4.72 6.54
N LEU A 19 -16.33 4.16 6.90
CA LEU A 19 -16.52 2.78 7.33
C LEU A 19 -16.16 1.74 6.25
N ASP A 20 -16.08 2.15 4.97
CA ASP A 20 -15.82 1.24 3.84
C ASP A 20 -14.34 0.90 3.64
N VAL A 21 -13.43 1.53 4.38
CA VAL A 21 -11.99 1.36 4.16
C VAL A 21 -11.52 -0.10 4.36
N PRO A 22 -11.97 -0.84 5.40
CA PRO A 22 -11.71 -2.27 5.52
C PRO A 22 -12.09 -3.07 4.27
N LEU A 23 -13.30 -2.85 3.74
CA LEU A 23 -13.83 -3.59 2.60
C LEU A 23 -13.10 -3.23 1.30
N LYS A 24 -12.78 -1.95 1.10
CA LYS A 24 -11.99 -1.49 -0.05
C LYS A 24 -10.59 -2.11 -0.03
N MET A 25 -9.93 -2.16 1.14
CA MET A 25 -8.60 -2.76 1.27
C MET A 25 -8.62 -4.28 1.12
N ALA A 26 -9.65 -4.95 1.62
CA ALA A 26 -9.84 -6.38 1.41
C ALA A 26 -10.00 -6.70 -0.08
N ARG A 27 -10.81 -5.91 -0.80
CA ARG A 27 -10.99 -6.06 -2.24
C ARG A 27 -9.72 -5.80 -3.04
N LEU A 28 -8.95 -4.77 -2.68
CA LEU A 28 -7.68 -4.45 -3.32
C LEU A 28 -6.65 -5.56 -3.12
N ARG A 29 -6.57 -6.14 -1.91
CA ARG A 29 -5.73 -7.32 -1.65
C ARG A 29 -6.12 -8.49 -2.54
N GLN A 30 -7.41 -8.83 -2.58
CA GLN A 30 -7.89 -9.93 -3.41
C GLN A 30 -7.52 -9.73 -4.88
N TRP A 31 -7.65 -8.49 -5.38
CA TRP A 31 -7.27 -8.16 -6.74
C TRP A 31 -5.77 -8.37 -6.98
N CYS A 32 -4.88 -7.92 -6.08
CA CYS A 32 -3.44 -8.17 -6.20
C CYS A 32 -3.13 -9.68 -6.24
N GLU A 33 -3.75 -10.47 -5.37
CA GLU A 33 -3.58 -11.93 -5.34
C GLU A 33 -4.05 -12.61 -6.63
N ASP A 34 -5.20 -12.19 -7.16
CA ASP A 34 -5.78 -12.74 -8.38
C ASP A 34 -4.91 -12.41 -9.60
N ILE A 35 -4.45 -11.16 -9.72
CA ILE A 35 -3.59 -10.74 -10.84
C ILE A 35 -2.22 -11.39 -10.76
N ASN A 36 -1.59 -11.44 -9.58
CA ASN A 36 -0.28 -12.10 -9.42
C ASN A 36 -0.35 -13.61 -9.72
N ARG A 37 -1.51 -14.24 -9.53
CA ARG A 37 -1.73 -15.63 -9.93
C ARG A 37 -1.82 -15.81 -11.44
N ILE A 38 -2.42 -14.84 -12.15
CA ILE A 38 -2.67 -14.91 -13.59
C ILE A 38 -1.47 -14.40 -14.41
N GLN A 39 -0.74 -13.41 -13.89
CA GLN A 39 0.40 -12.75 -14.55
C GLN A 39 1.63 -12.73 -13.63
N PRO A 40 2.44 -13.80 -13.61
CA PRO A 40 3.59 -13.89 -12.72
C PRO A 40 4.78 -12.99 -13.13
N ASP A 41 4.79 -12.48 -14.36
CA ASP A 41 5.88 -11.66 -14.89
C ASP A 41 5.96 -10.27 -14.23
N VAL A 42 4.85 -9.81 -13.62
CA VAL A 42 4.75 -8.51 -12.97
C VAL A 42 4.12 -8.70 -11.61
N GLU A 43 4.87 -8.37 -10.56
CA GLU A 43 4.34 -8.36 -9.20
C GLU A 43 3.52 -7.08 -8.95
N TYR A 44 2.26 -7.27 -8.59
CA TYR A 44 1.33 -6.23 -8.17
C TYR A 44 1.21 -6.23 -6.65
N ASP A 45 1.45 -5.07 -6.05
CA ASP A 45 1.28 -4.86 -4.61
C ASP A 45 0.59 -3.50 -4.36
N PHE A 46 0.20 -3.26 -3.12
CA PHE A 46 -0.43 -2.01 -2.73
C PHE A 46 0.13 -1.46 -1.42
N VAL A 47 0.04 -0.13 -1.31
CA VAL A 47 0.42 0.60 -0.11
C VAL A 47 -0.73 1.53 0.24
N TYR A 48 -1.14 1.50 1.50
CA TYR A 48 -2.15 2.41 2.02
C TYR A 48 -1.47 3.51 2.83
N VAL A 49 -1.84 4.76 2.56
CA VAL A 49 -1.29 5.96 3.18
C VAL A 49 -2.42 6.74 3.82
N ASP A 50 -2.45 6.81 5.15
CA ASP A 50 -3.34 7.72 5.86
C ASP A 50 -2.73 9.13 6.02
N GLY A 51 -3.60 10.10 6.28
CA GLY A 51 -3.17 11.49 6.50
C GLY A 51 -2.25 11.66 7.70
N GLU A 52 -2.54 11.00 8.83
CA GLU A 52 -1.73 11.13 10.05
C GLU A 52 -0.31 10.59 9.87
N GLY A 53 -0.16 9.40 9.28
CA GLY A 53 1.12 8.80 8.94
C GLY A 53 1.86 9.60 7.89
N PHE A 54 1.17 10.14 6.88
CA PHE A 54 1.79 11.01 5.88
C PHE A 54 2.36 12.28 6.51
N GLU A 55 1.59 12.97 7.36
CA GLU A 55 2.06 14.16 8.07
C GLU A 55 3.18 13.87 9.08
N LYS A 56 3.16 12.69 9.70
CA LYS A 56 4.19 12.27 10.65
C LYS A 56 5.52 11.95 9.97
N TYR A 57 5.47 11.29 8.82
CA TYR A 57 6.68 10.76 8.17
C TYR A 57 7.17 11.58 6.99
N ARG A 58 6.31 12.45 6.43
CA ARG A 58 6.58 13.38 5.32
C ARG A 58 7.56 12.81 4.30
N PRO A 59 7.22 11.66 3.68
CA PRO A 59 8.13 11.04 2.72
C PRO A 59 8.41 12.01 1.57
N SER A 60 9.68 12.26 1.29
CA SER A 60 10.11 13.18 0.21
C SER A 60 10.34 12.47 -1.12
N SER A 61 10.19 11.14 -1.14
CA SER A 61 10.30 10.33 -2.35
C SER A 61 9.35 9.14 -2.31
N PHE A 62 8.98 8.64 -3.50
CA PHE A 62 8.15 7.44 -3.62
C PHE A 62 8.77 6.22 -2.95
N ARG A 63 10.10 6.05 -3.02
CA ARG A 63 10.80 4.96 -2.34
C ARG A 63 10.60 5.03 -0.82
N GLN A 64 10.70 6.21 -0.24
CA GLN A 64 10.45 6.42 1.20
C GLN A 64 8.98 6.19 1.55
N LEU A 65 8.04 6.52 0.67
CA LEU A 65 6.63 6.22 0.85
C LEU A 65 6.40 4.70 0.84
N VAL A 66 6.86 3.98 -0.18
CA VAL A 66 6.68 2.52 -0.26
C VAL A 66 7.34 1.82 0.92
N VAL A 67 8.59 2.16 1.25
CA VAL A 67 9.28 1.58 2.42
C VAL A 67 8.61 2.00 3.73
N GLY A 68 8.14 3.24 3.83
CA GLY A 68 7.56 3.79 5.06
C GLY A 68 6.19 3.20 5.41
N PHE A 69 5.45 2.73 4.40
CA PHE A 69 4.06 2.27 4.52
C PHE A 69 3.86 0.80 4.08
N SER A 70 4.92 0.10 3.64
CA SER A 70 4.88 -1.33 3.34
C SER A 70 4.88 -2.19 4.63
N ARG A 71 4.23 -3.35 4.54
CA ARG A 71 3.98 -4.30 5.65
C ARG A 71 5.24 -4.85 6.34
N ASN A 72 6.41 -4.79 5.69
CA ASN A 72 7.62 -5.51 6.10
C ASN A 72 8.75 -4.64 6.67
N THR A 73 8.49 -3.39 7.05
CA THR A 73 9.53 -2.51 7.60
C THR A 73 9.76 -2.76 9.09
N PRO A 74 10.96 -3.23 9.51
CA PRO A 74 11.23 -3.53 10.91
C PRO A 74 11.20 -2.27 11.79
N GLY A 75 10.58 -2.37 12.96
CA GLY A 75 10.55 -1.29 13.97
C GLY A 75 9.39 -0.30 13.87
N ARG A 76 8.36 -0.58 13.06
CA ARG A 76 7.11 0.19 13.10
C ARG A 76 5.93 -0.70 13.54
N PRO A 77 4.96 -0.15 14.31
CA PRO A 77 3.69 -0.83 14.50
C PRO A 77 3.13 -1.18 13.11
N LYS A 78 2.50 -2.35 13.00
CA LYS A 78 1.71 -2.77 11.84
C LYS A 78 0.52 -1.81 11.67
N CYS A 79 0.78 -0.54 11.38
CA CYS A 79 -0.26 0.39 11.00
C CYS A 79 -0.57 0.10 9.53
N PHE A 80 -1.86 0.05 9.19
CA PHE A 80 -2.40 0.04 7.82
C PHE A 80 -2.73 -1.30 7.17
N LEU A 81 -3.02 -2.30 7.97
CA LEU A 81 -4.30 -2.96 7.71
C LEU A 81 -5.35 -2.10 8.43
N PRO A 82 -6.35 -1.51 7.74
CA PRO A 82 -7.57 -1.16 8.47
C PRO A 82 -8.07 -2.42 9.20
N PRO A 83 -8.70 -2.28 10.38
CA PRO A 83 -9.30 -3.41 11.07
C PRO A 83 -10.18 -4.25 10.14
#